data_AF-A0A3L8Q3Q3-F1
#
_entry.id   AF-A0A3L8Q3Q3-F1
#
_cell.length_a   1.000
_cell.length_b   1.000
_cell.length_c   1.000
_cell.angle_alpha   90.00
_cell.angle_beta   90.00
_cell.angle_gamma   90.00
#
_symmetry.space_group_name_H-M   'P 1'
#
loop_
_entity.id
_entity.type
_entity.pdbx_description
1 polymer ?
#
loop_
_entity_poly.entity_id
_entity_poly.type
_entity_poly.pdbx_seq_one_letter_code
_entity_poly.pdbx_strand_id
1 'polypeptide(L)' 'MKITKNTPFHGYAGDSQKTEKKILRDVLAKGDAFFNSGDLLMMDNEKFIYFQDRVGDTFR' A
#
# COMPACT_ATOMS: atom_id res chain seq x y z
N MET A 1 -1.04 -1.91 3.22
CA MET A 1 -1.76 -3.17 3.54
C MET A 1 -0.83 -4.35 3.36
N LYS A 2 -0.77 -5.33 4.28
CA LYS A 2 0.18 -6.46 4.17
C LYS A 2 -0.25 -7.44 3.08
N ILE A 3 0.68 -7.81 2.20
CA ILE A 3 0.46 -8.82 1.17
C ILE A 3 0.70 -10.19 1.81
N THR A 4 -0.32 -11.04 1.77
CA THR A 4 -0.26 -12.40 2.33
C THR A 4 -0.96 -13.39 1.39
N LYS A 5 -0.91 -14.68 1.70
CA LYS A 5 -1.67 -15.69 0.94
C LYS A 5 -3.18 -15.43 0.97
N ASN A 6 -3.69 -14.89 2.08
CA ASN A 6 -5.11 -14.60 2.28
C ASN A 6 -5.52 -13.25 1.68
N THR A 7 -4.55 -12.36 1.45
CA THR A 7 -4.73 -11.04 0.85
C THR A 7 -3.67 -10.81 -0.23
N PRO A 8 -3.73 -11.57 -1.34
CA PRO A 8 -2.70 -11.50 -2.37
C PRO A 8 -2.85 -10.21 -3.18
N PHE A 9 -1.71 -9.69 -3.64
CA PHE A 9 -1.66 -8.68 -4.69
C PHE A 9 -0.94 -9.30 -5.88
N HIS A 10 -1.69 -9.62 -6.93
CA HIS A 10 -1.15 -10.26 -8.14
C HIS A 10 -0.44 -9.29 -9.09
N GLY A 11 -0.51 -7.98 -8.80
CA GLY A 11 0.03 -6.93 -9.64
C GLY A 11 -0.93 -6.45 -10.72
N TYR A 12 -0.42 -5.58 -11.56
CA TYR A 12 -1.10 -5.04 -12.73
C TYR A 12 -0.81 -5.90 -13.96
N ALA A 13 -1.86 -6.20 -14.73
CA ALA A 13 -1.72 -6.96 -15.96
C ALA A 13 -0.80 -6.23 -16.96
N GLY A 14 0.18 -6.95 -17.51
CA GLY A 14 1.07 -6.44 -18.56
C GLY A 14 2.14 -5.44 -18.11
N ASP A 15 2.18 -5.04 -16.83
CA ASP A 15 3.15 -4.05 -16.33
C ASP A 15 3.72 -4.44 -14.97
N SER A 16 4.76 -5.28 -15.01
CA SER A 16 5.49 -5.75 -13.83
C SER A 16 6.25 -4.61 -13.14
N GLN A 17 6.67 -3.57 -13.88
CA GLN A 17 7.37 -2.43 -13.28
C GLN A 17 6.44 -1.58 -12.43
N LYS A 18 5.22 -1.28 -12.91
CA LYS A 18 4.20 -0.62 -12.09
C LYS A 18 3.79 -1.46 -10.89
N THR A 19 3.77 -2.79 -11.05
CA THR A 19 3.50 -3.72 -9.97
C THR A 19 4.54 -3.59 -8.87
N GLU A 20 5.83 -3.71 -9.22
CA GLU A 20 6.91 -3.65 -8.23
C GLU A 20 6.96 -2.29 -7.52
N LYS A 21 6.69 -1.19 -8.23
CA LYS A 21 6.58 0.15 -7.62
C LYS A 21 5.50 0.26 -6.54
N LYS A 22 4.48 -0.58 -6.56
CA LYS A 22 3.41 -0.60 -5.55
C LYS A 22 3.71 -1.54 -4.38
N ILE A 23 4.77 -2.32 -4.43
CA ILE A 23 5.16 -3.26 -3.38
C ILE A 23 6.30 -2.62 -2.57
N LEU A 24 6.05 -2.41 -1.29
CA LEU A 24 7.09 -2.07 -0.31
C LEU A 24 7.56 -3.36 0.35
N ARG A 25 8.87 -3.51 0.53
CA ARG A 25 9.51 -4.71 1.12
C ARG A 25 10.25 -4.34 2.39
N ASP A 26 10.34 -5.30 3.31
CA ASP A 26 11.11 -5.17 4.55
C ASP A 26 10.71 -3.93 5.38
N VAL A 27 9.40 -3.65 5.45
CA VAL A 27 8.85 -2.42 6.04
C VAL A 27 8.83 -2.48 7.57
N LEU A 28 8.31 -3.57 8.14
CA LEU A 28 8.27 -3.78 9.61
C LEU A 28 9.26 -4.86 10.03
N ALA A 29 9.45 -5.87 9.20
CA ALA A 29 10.39 -6.97 9.40
C ALA A 29 10.92 -7.50 8.06
N LYS A 30 12.14 -8.03 8.07
CA LYS A 30 12.75 -8.63 6.88
C LYS A 30 11.87 -9.78 6.34
N GLY A 31 11.61 -9.76 5.03
CA GLY A 31 10.78 -10.70 4.29
C GLY A 31 9.30 -10.29 4.20
N ASP A 32 8.87 -9.20 4.84
CA ASP A 32 7.50 -8.73 4.68
C ASP A 32 7.31 -7.92 3.39
N ALA A 33 6.05 -7.86 2.94
CA ALA A 33 5.66 -7.09 1.77
C ALA A 33 4.32 -6.40 2.01
N PHE A 34 4.22 -5.16 1.58
CA PHE A 34 3.04 -4.33 1.74
C PHE A 34 2.66 -3.65 0.43
N PHE A 35 1.37 -3.60 0.14
CA PHE A 35 0.82 -2.76 -0.91
C PHE A 35 0.76 -1.30 -0.46
N ASN A 36 1.31 -0.41 -1.28
CA ASN A 36 1.28 1.03 -1.12
C ASN A 36 0.07 1.64 -1.84
N SER A 37 -0.97 2.00 -1.10
CA SER A 37 -2.16 2.67 -1.64
C SER A 37 -1.87 4.09 -2.13
N GLY A 38 -0.84 4.75 -1.56
CA GLY A 38 -0.57 6.17 -1.76
C GLY A 38 -1.52 7.07 -0.97
N ASP A 39 -2.29 6.54 -0.02
CA ASP A 39 -3.23 7.33 0.80
C ASP A 39 -2.63 7.60 2.17
N LEU A 40 -2.70 8.85 2.62
CA LEU A 40 -2.45 9.24 4.00
C LEU A 40 -3.77 9.07 4.78
N LEU A 41 -3.69 8.27 5.84
CA LEU A 41 -4.83 7.97 6.70
C LEU A 41 -4.51 8.41 8.13
N MET A 42 -5.52 8.90 8.84
CA MET A 42 -5.46 9.20 10.27
C MET A 42 -6.36 8.22 11.02
N MET A 43 -5.91 7.74 12.17
CA MET A 43 -6.72 6.93 13.07
C MET A 43 -6.93 7.68 14.38
N ASP A 44 -8.16 7.77 14.84
CA ASP A 44 -8.48 8.40 16.12
C ASP A 44 -8.33 7.43 17.31
N ASN A 45 -8.66 7.93 18.51
CA ASN A 45 -8.58 7.15 19.75
C ASN A 45 -9.61 6.01 19.81
N GLU A 46 -10.73 6.14 19.10
CA GLU A 46 -11.80 5.14 19.00
C GLU A 46 -11.57 4.12 17.86
N LYS A 47 -10.41 4.21 17.19
CA LYS A 47 -9.97 3.33 16.09
C LYS A 47 -10.72 3.52 14.77
N PHE A 48 -11.41 4.63 14.60
CA PHE A 48 -11.93 5.01 13.28
C PHE A 48 -10.80 5.50 12.39
N ILE A 49 -10.87 5.14 11.11
CA ILE A 49 -9.87 5.49 10.10
C ILE A 49 -10.48 6.54 9.16
N TYR A 50 -9.76 7.65 8.98
CA TYR A 50 -10.16 8.77 8.16
C TYR A 50 -9.16 8.98 7.03
N PHE A 51 -9.66 9.19 5.82
CA PHE A 51 -8.86 9.67 4.71
C PHE A 51 -8.42 11.10 4.99
N GLN A 52 -7.12 11.39 4.85
CA GLN A 52 -6.56 12.73 4.98
C GLN A 52 -6.14 13.29 3.62
N ASP A 53 -5.33 12.55 2.87
CA ASP A 53 -4.80 13.02 1.59
C ASP A 53 -4.29 11.89 0.70
N ARG A 54 -3.95 12.19 -0.56
CA ARG A 54 -3.23 11.33 -1.49
C ARG A 54 -1.79 11.82 -1.66
N VAL A 55 -0.84 10.93 -1.39
CA VAL A 55 0.59 11.18 -1.59
C VAL A 55 1.05 10.56 -2.91
N GLY A 56 1.57 11.41 -3.80
CA GLY A 56 2.18 11.02 -5.09
C GLY A 56 1.91 12.02 -6.21
N ASP A 57 2.77 12.06 -7.24
CA ASP A 57 2.75 13.03 -8.36
C ASP A 57 1.55 12.92 -9.31
N THR A 58 0.56 12.09 -9.02
CA THR A 58 -0.76 12.19 -9.67
C THR A 58 -1.57 13.27 -8.98
N PHE A 59 -1.17 14.53 -9.16
CA PHE A 59 -2.11 15.63 -9.08
C PHE A 59 -3.25 15.36 -10.09
N ARG A 60 -4.49 15.55 -9.66
CA ARG A 60 -5.65 15.65 -10.55
C ARG A 60 -6.03 17.11 -10.68
#